data_AF-A0A371MS52-F1
#
_entry.id   AF-A0A371MS52-F1
#
_cell.length_a   1.000
_cell.length_b   1.000
_cell.length_c   1.000
_cell.angle_alpha   90.00
_cell.angle_beta   90.00
_cell.angle_gamma   90.00
#
_symmetry.space_group_name_H-M   'P 1'
#
loop_
_entity.id
_entity.type
_entity.pdbx_description
1 polymer ?
#
loop_
_entity_poly.entity_id
_entity_poly.type
_entity_poly.pdbx_seq_one_letter_code
_entity_poly.pdbx_strand_id
1 'polypeptide(L)'
;MSTKDDSPDKSTGTNRSTARRNATAAADLTAFQNNILVILAEEPMYGLAIKRELETYYGEDVNHGRLYPNLDDLVERGFVKKSELDKRTNQYELTDDGLQVVFGHLDWAFSKLVTDDERAETVTDLIDSNTGRALATDGGEC
;
A
#
# COMPACT_ATOMS: atom_id res chain seq x y z
N MET A 1 -38.83 35.15 21.01
CA MET A 1 -38.10 34.21 21.89
C MET A 1 -37.78 32.99 21.07
N SER A 2 -36.54 32.82 20.60
CA SER A 2 -35.51 31.95 21.23
C SER A 2 -35.93 30.48 21.13
N THR A 3 -35.24 29.63 20.36
CA THR A 3 -33.85 29.24 20.61
C THR A 3 -33.02 29.04 19.33
N LYS A 4 -31.77 29.51 19.42
CA LYS A 4 -30.65 29.12 18.56
C LYS A 4 -30.30 27.65 18.86
N ASP A 5 -29.98 26.89 17.82
CA ASP A 5 -29.05 25.76 17.90
C ASP A 5 -28.14 25.83 16.67
N ASP A 6 -27.11 26.68 16.78
CA ASP A 6 -25.90 26.59 15.97
C ASP A 6 -25.09 25.40 16.51
N SER A 7 -25.17 24.26 15.83
CA SER A 7 -24.24 23.14 16.05
C SER A 7 -23.03 23.32 15.12
N PRO A 8 -21.79 23.39 15.64
CA PRO A 8 -20.61 23.52 14.80
C PRO A 8 -20.17 22.14 14.30
N ASP A 9 -20.04 22.02 12.98
CA ASP A 9 -19.35 20.93 12.28
C ASP A 9 -17.89 20.86 12.76
N LYS A 10 -17.57 19.81 13.54
CA LYS A 10 -16.21 19.41 13.91
C LYS A 10 -15.90 18.05 13.27
N SER A 11 -15.71 17.99 11.95
CA SER A 11 -15.16 16.78 11.34
C SER A 11 -14.27 17.03 10.11
N THR A 12 -13.34 17.99 10.18
CA THR A 12 -12.39 18.20 9.05
C THR A 12 -10.90 18.29 9.48
N GLY A 13 -10.59 18.18 10.77
CA GLY A 13 -9.22 18.36 11.29
C GLY A 13 -8.30 17.14 11.27
N THR A 14 -8.86 15.91 11.29
CA THR A 14 -8.08 14.69 11.59
C THR A 14 -7.33 14.15 10.37
N ASN A 15 -7.92 14.22 9.16
CA ASN A 15 -7.40 13.51 7.98
C ASN A 15 -6.04 14.06 7.49
N ARG A 16 -5.85 15.38 7.54
CA ARG A 16 -4.60 16.03 7.08
C ARG A 16 -3.38 15.71 7.97
N SER A 17 -3.60 15.50 9.27
CA SER A 17 -2.53 15.16 10.21
C SER A 17 -2.05 13.71 10.05
N THR A 18 -2.98 12.79 9.80
CA THR A 18 -2.69 11.39 9.56
C THR A 18 -2.02 11.19 8.21
N ALA A 19 -2.53 11.81 7.14
CA ALA A 19 -1.88 11.79 5.82
C ALA A 19 -0.42 12.26 5.87
N ARG A 20 -0.12 13.33 6.62
CA ARG A 20 1.24 13.85 6.76
C ARG A 20 2.16 12.93 7.58
N ARG A 21 1.63 12.25 8.60
CA ARG A 21 2.37 11.22 9.35
C ARG A 21 2.65 10.01 8.48
N ASN A 22 1.70 9.58 7.68
CA ASN A 22 1.83 8.42 6.79
C ASN A 22 2.81 8.71 5.65
N ALA A 23 2.80 9.92 5.09
CA ALA A 23 3.80 10.35 4.12
C ALA A 23 5.23 10.39 4.70
N THR A 24 5.37 10.75 5.99
CA THR A 24 6.67 10.71 6.68
C THR A 24 7.11 9.26 6.91
N ALA A 25 6.20 8.40 7.39
CA ALA A 25 6.46 6.98 7.58
C ALA A 25 6.82 6.26 6.26
N ALA A 26 6.21 6.67 5.14
CA ALA A 26 6.51 6.21 3.80
C ALA A 26 7.91 6.65 3.31
N ALA A 27 8.35 7.85 3.70
CA ALA A 27 9.68 8.36 3.36
C ALA A 27 10.82 7.62 4.10
N ASP A 28 10.53 7.07 5.28
CA ASP A 28 11.48 6.30 6.08
C ASP A 28 11.59 4.82 5.65
N LEU A 29 10.81 4.39 4.65
CA LEU A 29 10.88 3.03 4.10
C LEU A 29 11.84 2.97 2.91
N THR A 30 12.62 1.89 2.84
CA THR A 30 13.42 1.61 1.65
C THR A 30 12.50 1.28 0.46
N ALA A 31 12.99 1.47 -0.77
CA ALA A 31 12.25 1.06 -1.96
C ALA A 31 11.86 -0.43 -1.92
N PHE A 32 12.71 -1.28 -1.34
CA PHE A 32 12.43 -2.71 -1.19
C PHE A 32 11.27 -2.98 -0.21
N GLN A 33 11.23 -2.27 0.91
CA GLN A 33 10.12 -2.38 1.86
C GLN A 33 8.81 -1.85 1.27
N ASN A 34 8.85 -0.71 0.57
CA ASN A 34 7.67 -0.19 -0.13
C ASN A 34 7.15 -1.19 -1.18
N ASN A 35 8.04 -1.84 -1.93
CA ASN A 35 7.62 -2.86 -2.90
C ASN A 35 6.96 -4.07 -2.23
N ILE A 36 7.44 -4.50 -1.07
CA ILE A 36 6.76 -5.54 -0.27
C ILE A 36 5.33 -5.09 0.11
N LEU A 37 5.16 -3.85 0.58
CA LEU A 37 3.84 -3.33 0.95
C LEU A 37 2.90 -3.24 -0.25
N VAL A 38 3.40 -2.83 -1.42
CA VAL A 38 2.63 -2.77 -2.67
C VAL A 38 2.16 -4.17 -3.10
N ILE A 39 3.04 -5.18 -3.02
CA ILE A 39 2.67 -6.57 -3.32
C ILE A 39 1.59 -7.07 -2.35
N LEU A 40 1.75 -6.82 -1.05
CA LEU A 40 0.77 -7.21 -0.03
C LEU A 40 -0.54 -6.41 -0.07
N ALA A 41 -0.60 -5.33 -0.85
CA ALA A 41 -1.83 -4.57 -1.03
C ALA A 41 -2.85 -5.27 -1.95
N GLU A 42 -2.39 -6.21 -2.77
CA GLU A 42 -3.27 -7.05 -3.59
C GLU A 42 -4.00 -8.08 -2.73
N GLU A 43 -3.24 -8.91 -1.99
CA GLU A 43 -3.79 -9.91 -1.09
C GLU A 43 -2.77 -10.38 -0.03
N PRO A 44 -3.22 -11.04 1.06
CA PRO A 44 -2.33 -11.65 2.03
C PRO A 44 -1.54 -12.83 1.42
N MET A 45 -0.21 -12.79 1.52
CA MET A 45 0.67 -13.76 0.85
C MET A 45 1.63 -14.48 1.81
N TYR A 46 2.05 -15.70 1.43
CA TYR A 46 3.15 -16.40 2.10
C TYR A 46 4.49 -15.80 1.70
N GLY A 47 5.50 -15.89 2.58
CA GLY A 47 6.84 -15.34 2.30
C GLY A 47 7.47 -15.84 0.99
N LEU A 48 7.17 -17.07 0.55
CA LEU A 48 7.64 -17.59 -0.74
C LEU A 48 6.89 -16.97 -1.94
N ALA A 49 5.60 -16.66 -1.81
CA ALA A 49 4.84 -15.98 -2.85
C ALA A 49 5.35 -14.54 -3.02
N ILE A 50 5.57 -13.83 -1.90
CA ILE A 50 6.16 -12.49 -1.91
C ILE A 50 7.53 -12.49 -2.60
N LYS A 51 8.37 -13.51 -2.34
CA LYS A 51 9.66 -13.68 -3.05
C LYS A 51 9.45 -13.73 -4.56
N ARG A 52 8.53 -14.57 -5.04
CA ARG A 52 8.27 -14.75 -6.48
C ARG A 52 7.75 -13.48 -7.15
N GLU A 53 6.89 -12.72 -6.47
CA GLU A 53 6.40 -11.44 -6.96
C GLU A 53 7.55 -10.42 -7.06
N LEU A 54 8.41 -10.35 -6.04
CA LEU A 54 9.59 -9.47 -6.08
C LEU A 54 10.58 -9.88 -7.19
N GLU A 55 10.77 -11.18 -7.42
CA GLU A 55 11.64 -11.67 -8.50
C GLU A 55 11.10 -11.36 -9.88
N THR A 56 9.78 -11.51 -10.04
CA THR A 56 9.08 -11.13 -11.26
C THR A 56 9.21 -9.62 -11.50
N TYR A 57 9.09 -8.82 -10.44
CA TYR A 57 9.21 -7.37 -10.51
C TYR A 57 10.64 -6.90 -10.84
N TYR A 58 11.67 -7.44 -10.17
CA TYR A 58 13.06 -7.03 -10.38
C TYR A 58 13.73 -7.73 -11.58
N GLY A 59 13.17 -8.85 -12.06
CA GLY A 59 13.77 -9.67 -13.12
C GLY A 59 15.02 -10.44 -12.68
N GLU A 60 15.25 -10.58 -11.38
CA GLU A 60 16.41 -11.26 -10.78
C GLU A 60 16.02 -12.01 -9.49
N ASP A 61 16.84 -12.99 -9.08
CA ASP A 61 16.61 -13.73 -7.83
C ASP A 61 16.78 -12.84 -6.60
N VAL A 62 15.81 -12.90 -5.69
CA VAL A 62 15.79 -12.10 -4.47
C VAL A 62 16.28 -12.95 -3.31
N ASN A 63 17.44 -12.59 -2.74
CA ASN A 63 17.99 -13.33 -1.62
C ASN A 63 17.03 -13.36 -0.41
N HIS A 64 16.77 -14.56 0.11
CA HIS A 64 15.95 -14.78 1.31
C HIS A 64 16.46 -13.99 2.52
N GLY A 65 17.78 -13.84 2.68
CA GLY A 65 18.40 -13.04 3.74
C GLY A 65 18.17 -11.53 3.59
N ARG A 66 17.65 -11.06 2.45
CA ARG A 66 17.17 -9.69 2.27
C ARG A 66 15.67 -9.60 2.56
N LEU A 67 14.89 -10.58 2.09
CA LEU A 67 13.43 -10.56 2.22
C LEU A 67 12.97 -10.60 3.69
N TYR A 68 13.42 -11.58 4.47
CA TYR A 68 12.85 -11.82 5.80
C TYR A 68 13.17 -10.73 6.82
N PRO A 69 14.40 -10.18 6.89
CA PRO A 69 14.66 -9.03 7.76
C PRO A 69 13.76 -7.83 7.43
N ASN A 70 13.49 -7.56 6.15
CA ASN A 70 12.59 -6.48 5.77
C ASN A 70 11.12 -6.78 6.14
N LEU A 71 10.69 -8.04 6.07
CA LEU A 71 9.35 -8.44 6.54
C LEU A 71 9.23 -8.29 8.05
N ASP A 72 10.25 -8.74 8.81
CA ASP A 72 10.25 -8.62 10.26
C ASP A 72 10.25 -7.14 10.69
N ASP A 73 11.05 -6.27 10.05
CA ASP A 73 11.01 -4.81 10.28
C ASP A 73 9.62 -4.21 10.02
N LEU A 74 8.96 -4.61 8.93
CA LEU A 74 7.62 -4.14 8.58
C LEU A 74 6.56 -4.62 9.58
N VAL A 75 6.74 -5.80 10.15
CA VAL A 75 5.89 -6.35 11.21
C VAL A 75 6.10 -5.62 12.52
N GLU A 76 7.35 -5.37 12.91
CA GLU A 76 7.69 -4.61 14.12
C GLU A 76 7.15 -3.17 14.06
N ARG A 77 7.14 -2.56 12.87
CA ARG A 77 6.55 -1.24 12.63
C ARG A 77 5.03 -1.24 12.57
N GLY A 78 4.39 -2.40 12.58
CA GLY A 78 2.94 -2.54 12.55
C GLY A 78 2.30 -2.31 11.18
N PHE A 79 3.08 -2.27 10.10
CA PHE A 79 2.54 -2.12 8.74
C PHE A 79 2.09 -3.44 8.13
N VAL A 80 2.72 -4.52 8.56
CA VAL A 80 2.39 -5.89 8.16
C VAL A 80 2.03 -6.69 9.39
N LYS A 81 1.02 -7.53 9.29
CA LYS A 81 0.68 -8.52 10.29
C LYS A 81 1.21 -9.88 9.84
N LYS A 82 1.82 -10.61 10.76
CA LYS A 82 2.28 -11.98 10.56
C LYS A 82 1.31 -12.94 11.25
N SER A 83 0.80 -13.92 10.51
CA SER A 83 0.02 -15.04 11.05
C SER A 83 0.74 -16.35 10.76
N GLU A 84 0.70 -17.26 11.73
CA GLU A 84 1.25 -18.61 11.58
C GLU A 84 0.13 -19.52 11.04
N LEU A 85 0.29 -20.03 9.82
CA LEU A 85 -0.62 -21.01 9.25
C LEU A 85 -0.28 -22.43 9.75
N ASP A 86 1.01 -22.72 9.84
CA ASP A 86 1.58 -23.92 10.42
C ASP A 86 2.98 -23.64 11.00
N LYS A 87 3.62 -24.67 11.59
CA LYS A 87 4.95 -24.57 12.23
C LYS A 87 6.10 -24.08 11.33
N ARG A 88 5.88 -23.91 10.03
CA ARG A 88 6.87 -23.57 9.00
C ARG A 88 6.37 -22.49 8.01
N THR A 89 5.07 -22.25 7.93
CA THR A 89 4.46 -21.35 6.95
C THR A 89 3.91 -20.11 7.64
N ASN A 90 4.59 -18.98 7.44
CA ASN A 90 4.10 -17.67 7.84
C ASN A 90 3.35 -17.02 6.67
N GLN A 91 2.18 -16.47 6.97
CA GLN A 91 1.43 -15.59 6.10
C GLN A 91 1.63 -14.15 6.56
N TYR A 92 1.71 -13.25 5.60
CA TYR A 92 1.87 -11.82 5.81
C TYR A 92 0.68 -11.11 5.19
N GLU A 93 0.11 -10.19 5.96
CA GLU A 93 -1.08 -9.42 5.60
C GLU A 93 -0.79 -7.94 5.79
N LEU A 94 -1.17 -7.11 4.82
CA LEU A 94 -1.06 -5.67 4.96
C LEU A 94 -2.08 -5.16 5.99
N THR A 95 -1.64 -4.32 6.92
CA THR A 95 -2.53 -3.65 7.88
C THR A 95 -3.13 -2.38 7.28
N ASP A 96 -4.17 -1.83 7.91
CA ASP A 96 -4.71 -0.51 7.54
C ASP A 96 -3.63 0.57 7.56
N ASP A 97 -2.75 0.58 8.56
CA ASP A 97 -1.64 1.54 8.65
C ASP A 97 -0.62 1.32 7.53
N GLY A 98 -0.32 0.07 7.18
CA GLY A 98 0.52 -0.28 6.03
C GLY A 98 -0.07 0.20 4.71
N LEU A 99 -1.38 0.03 4.50
CA LEU A 99 -2.08 0.52 3.33
C LEU A 99 -2.05 2.05 3.24
N GLN A 100 -2.23 2.73 4.37
CA GLN A 100 -2.10 4.19 4.41
C GLN A 100 -0.69 4.68 4.07
N VAL A 101 0.34 3.92 4.43
CA VAL A 101 1.73 4.22 4.05
C VAL A 101 1.93 4.06 2.53
N VAL A 102 1.35 3.03 1.92
CA VAL A 102 1.35 2.88 0.45
C VAL A 102 0.68 4.07 -0.22
N PHE A 103 -0.51 4.49 0.23
CA PHE A 103 -1.16 5.67 -0.31
C PHE A 103 -0.36 6.95 -0.10
N GLY A 104 0.32 7.11 1.05
CA GLY A 104 1.22 8.23 1.29
C GLY A 104 2.41 8.26 0.32
N HIS A 105 2.96 7.10 -0.02
CA HIS A 105 4.01 6.99 -1.03
C HIS A 105 3.52 7.40 -2.43
N LEU A 106 2.33 6.91 -2.82
CA LEU A 106 1.72 7.23 -4.11
C LEU A 106 1.34 8.71 -4.21
N ASP A 107 0.77 9.31 -3.16
CA ASP A 107 0.45 10.74 -3.10
C ASP A 107 1.70 11.60 -3.29
N TRP A 108 2.80 11.25 -2.61
CA TRP A 108 4.08 11.93 -2.83
C TRP A 108 4.58 11.77 -4.27
N ALA A 109 4.53 10.56 -4.84
CA ALA A 109 4.95 10.33 -6.22
C ALA A 109 4.11 11.12 -7.22
N PHE A 110 2.78 11.14 -7.05
CA PHE A 110 1.87 11.94 -7.86
C PHE A 110 2.14 13.43 -7.73
N SER A 111 2.47 13.94 -6.54
CA SER A 111 2.87 15.34 -6.36
C SER A 111 4.12 15.74 -7.16
N LYS A 112 4.94 14.77 -7.58
CA LYS A 112 6.14 14.98 -8.42
C LYS A 112 5.90 14.69 -9.90
N LEU A 113 4.96 13.79 -10.20
CA LEU A 113 4.66 13.35 -11.56
C LEU A 113 3.59 14.22 -12.23
N VAL A 114 2.52 14.56 -11.51
CA VAL A 114 1.36 15.31 -12.00
C VAL A 114 1.66 16.81 -11.91
N THR A 115 2.50 17.29 -12.82
CA THR A 115 2.96 18.69 -12.87
C THR A 115 2.16 19.57 -13.81
N ASP A 116 1.37 18.97 -14.70
CA ASP A 116 0.62 19.57 -15.79
C ASP A 116 -0.53 18.66 -16.21
N ASP A 117 -1.45 19.19 -17.02
CA ASP A 117 -2.68 18.49 -17.43
C ASP A 117 -2.38 17.26 -18.30
N GLU A 118 -1.34 17.27 -19.13
CA GLU A 118 -0.94 16.14 -19.98
C GLU A 118 -0.48 14.94 -19.14
N ARG A 119 0.33 15.20 -18.11
CA ARG A 119 0.74 14.14 -17.16
C ARG A 119 -0.42 13.68 -16.27
N ALA A 120 -1.34 14.58 -15.93
CA ALA A 120 -2.55 14.21 -15.18
C ALA A 120 -3.42 13.23 -15.98
N GLU A 121 -3.61 13.48 -17.28
CA GLU A 121 -4.31 12.60 -18.20
C GLU A 121 -3.63 11.23 -18.29
N THR A 122 -2.30 11.22 -18.46
CA THR A 122 -1.52 9.96 -18.50
C THR A 122 -1.70 9.10 -17.23
N VAL A 123 -1.69 9.71 -16.04
CA VAL A 123 -1.92 8.96 -14.79
C VAL A 123 -3.35 8.42 -14.72
N THR A 124 -4.33 9.19 -15.20
CA THR A 124 -5.74 8.76 -15.25
C THR A 124 -5.92 7.57 -16.17
N ASP A 125 -5.34 7.62 -17.38
CA ASP A 125 -5.39 6.51 -18.35
C ASP A 125 -4.75 5.23 -17.80
N LEU A 126 -3.67 5.35 -17.02
CA LEU A 126 -3.04 4.21 -16.35
C LEU A 126 -3.95 3.57 -15.29
N ILE A 127 -4.69 4.39 -14.54
CA ILE A 127 -5.66 3.89 -13.55
C ILE A 127 -6.81 3.17 -14.25
N ASP A 128 -7.35 3.76 -15.32
CA ASP A 128 -8.45 3.18 -16.09
C ASP A 128 -8.04 1.85 -16.74
N SER A 129 -6.82 1.79 -17.30
CA SER A 129 -6.27 0.56 -17.88
C SER A 129 -6.11 -0.57 -16.87
N ASN A 130 -5.69 -0.26 -15.63
CA ASN A 130 -5.55 -1.27 -14.58
C ASN A 130 -6.89 -1.67 -13.96
N THR A 131 -7.84 -0.74 -13.84
CA THR A 131 -9.21 -1.04 -13.39
C THR A 131 -9.92 -1.96 -14.39
N GLY A 132 -9.72 -1.73 -15.70
CA GLY A 132 -10.23 -2.60 -16.75
C GLY A 132 -9.65 -4.03 -16.71
N ARG A 133 -8.40 -4.21 -16.25
CA ARG A 133 -7.81 -5.54 -16.03
C ARG A 133 -8.41 -6.26 -14.83
N ALA A 134 -8.68 -5.55 -13.73
CA ALA A 134 -9.27 -6.13 -12.52
C ALA A 134 -10.72 -6.63 -12.72
N LEU A 135 -11.50 -5.98 -13.60
CA LEU A 135 -12.87 -6.41 -13.91
C LEU A 135 -12.96 -7.59 -14.88
N ALA A 136 -11.86 -7.93 -15.58
CA ALA A 136 -11.84 -9.02 -16.55
C ALA A 136 -11.53 -10.40 -15.93
N THR A 137 -11.09 -10.46 -14.67
CA THR A 137 -10.71 -11.71 -13.99
C THR A 137 -11.88 -12.44 -13.30
N ASP A 138 -13.06 -11.82 -13.20
CA ASP A 138 -14.25 -12.42 -12.54
C ASP A 138 -15.16 -13.23 -13.49
N GLY A 139 -14.68 -13.53 -14.70
CA GLY A 139 -15.44 -14.17 -15.78
C GLY A 139 -15.14 -15.64 -16.04
N GLY A 140 -14.54 -16.37 -15.08
CA GLY A 140 -14.09 -17.74 -15.31
C GLY A 140 -14.19 -18.64 -14.10
N GLU A 141 -15.41 -19.04 -13.72
CA GLU A 141 -15.70 -20.41 -13.23
C GLU A 141 -17.23 -20.64 -13.13
N CYS A 142 -17.78 -21.32 -14.15
CA CYS A 142 -18.84 -22.35 -14.17
C CYS A 142 -19.58 -22.37 -15.52
#